data_AF-D0LI85-F1
#
_entry.id   AF-D0LI85-F1
#
_cell.length_a   1.000
_cell.length_b   1.000
_cell.length_c   1.000
_cell.angle_alpha   90.00
_cell.angle_beta   90.00
_cell.angle_gamma   90.00
#
_symmetry.space_group_name_H-M   'P 1'
#
loop_
_entity.id
_entity.type
_entity.pdbx_description
1 polymer ?
#
loop_
_entity_poly.entity_id
_entity_poly.type
_entity_poly.pdbx_seq_one_letter_code
_entity_poly.pdbx_strand_id
1 'polypeptide(L)'
;MKRLHHLPVALAALTSLGTVACTNSPTYVDPREALEVGLPDPNDEFSIIESVSTQFTLPVGQESDEERTLREQREQDFGVTVPLVRVDDVDLSIEWTIKNLEEQDGEARILIDGANESFVYVREEFVIDPEEDELPPPLLGNVPIAVPGNGTVSGVFREEQLREAAVDLERITRGAVNPFAAIYTHDGELDEFPGDTGVTVPAAAFGHLVRYDITFIGNRHMILEYEIRARDPLEVLHEELLSAPMADLVAFQPEVFVPPPPLEE
;
A
#
# COMPACT_ATOMS: atom_id res chain seq x y z
N MET A 1 -41.67 48.38 -58.89
CA MET A 1 -42.52 47.35 -58.25
C MET A 1 -41.65 46.13 -57.97
N LYS A 2 -41.56 45.71 -56.68
CA LYS A 2 -41.52 44.32 -56.16
C LYS A 2 -40.43 43.38 -56.73
N ARG A 3 -39.50 42.72 -55.99
CA ARG A 3 -39.32 42.37 -54.57
C ARG A 3 -37.83 42.02 -54.37
N LEU A 4 -37.16 42.55 -53.34
CA LEU A 4 -35.89 42.01 -52.83
C LEU A 4 -36.18 40.75 -51.99
N HIS A 5 -35.45 39.67 -52.25
CA HIS A 5 -35.47 38.44 -51.46
C HIS A 5 -34.49 38.59 -50.29
N HIS A 6 -35.01 38.54 -49.07
CA HIS A 6 -34.20 38.42 -47.86
C HIS A 6 -33.84 36.95 -47.65
N LEU A 7 -32.53 36.63 -47.71
CA LEU A 7 -32.00 35.38 -47.18
C LEU A 7 -31.93 35.47 -45.65
N PRO A 8 -32.42 34.48 -44.90
CA PRO A 8 -32.18 34.40 -43.46
C PRO A 8 -30.77 33.86 -43.19
N VAL A 9 -30.01 34.60 -42.38
CA VAL A 9 -28.75 34.16 -41.77
C VAL A 9 -29.10 33.20 -40.63
N ALA A 10 -28.78 31.92 -40.80
CA ALA A 10 -28.89 30.93 -39.74
C ALA A 10 -27.72 31.09 -38.75
N LEU A 11 -28.05 31.52 -37.53
CA LEU A 11 -27.13 31.60 -36.41
C LEU A 11 -26.96 30.19 -35.83
N ALA A 12 -25.83 29.53 -36.13
CA ALA A 12 -25.48 28.25 -35.53
C ALA A 12 -25.01 28.48 -34.08
N ALA A 13 -25.83 28.06 -33.12
CA ALA A 13 -25.44 27.98 -31.72
C ALA A 13 -24.43 26.82 -31.57
N LEU A 14 -23.17 27.14 -31.27
CA LEU A 14 -22.21 26.17 -30.76
C LEU A 14 -22.59 25.86 -29.30
N THR A 15 -23.25 24.73 -29.09
CA THR A 15 -23.39 24.13 -27.76
C THR A 15 -22.06 23.47 -27.42
N SER A 16 -21.24 24.15 -26.61
CA SER A 16 -20.06 23.53 -25.99
C SER A 16 -20.55 22.50 -24.97
N LEU A 17 -20.55 21.23 -25.36
CA LEU A 17 -20.61 20.11 -24.43
C LEU A 17 -19.34 20.15 -23.59
N GLY A 18 -19.43 20.71 -22.38
CA GLY A 18 -18.41 20.52 -21.36
C GLY A 18 -18.39 19.05 -21.01
N THR A 19 -17.40 18.33 -21.53
CA THR A 19 -17.02 17.04 -20.98
C THR A 19 -16.58 17.31 -19.55
N VAL A 20 -17.42 16.94 -18.58
CA VAL A 20 -16.98 16.69 -17.22
C VAL A 20 -16.07 15.48 -17.34
N ALA A 21 -14.80 15.70 -17.67
CA ALA A 21 -13.76 14.76 -17.35
C ALA A 21 -13.70 14.81 -15.83
N CYS A 22 -14.42 13.90 -15.15
CA CYS A 22 -14.10 13.55 -13.77
C CYS A 22 -12.67 13.01 -13.84
N THR A 23 -11.70 13.91 -13.73
CA THR A 23 -10.30 13.54 -13.67
C THR A 23 -10.14 12.90 -12.30
N ASN A 24 -10.13 11.57 -12.27
CA ASN A 24 -9.63 10.78 -11.14
C ASN A 24 -8.11 11.01 -11.05
N SER A 25 -7.75 12.26 -10.79
CA SER A 25 -6.38 12.74 -10.74
C SER A 25 -5.75 12.14 -9.49
N PRO A 26 -4.57 11.51 -9.62
CA PRO A 26 -3.91 10.98 -8.46
C PRO A 26 -3.57 12.11 -7.48
N THR A 27 -3.78 11.85 -6.19
CA THR A 27 -3.40 12.76 -5.12
C THR A 27 -2.08 12.28 -4.52
N TYR A 28 -1.17 13.22 -4.29
CA TYR A 28 0.11 12.95 -3.63
C TYR A 28 -0.05 13.15 -2.14
N VAL A 29 0.36 12.13 -1.41
CA VAL A 29 0.48 12.11 0.04
C VAL A 29 1.97 12.12 0.34
N ASP A 30 2.46 13.28 0.77
CA ASP A 30 3.88 13.49 1.05
C ASP A 30 4.21 13.02 2.48
N PRO A 31 4.99 11.95 2.65
CA PRO A 31 5.47 11.53 3.95
C PRO A 31 6.48 12.56 4.46
N ARG A 32 6.23 13.09 5.67
CA ARG A 32 6.89 14.30 6.17
C ARG A 32 8.41 14.22 6.33
N GLU A 33 9.03 13.03 6.27
CA GLU A 33 10.45 12.85 6.60
C GLU A 33 11.12 11.79 5.70
N ALA A 34 12.30 12.14 5.18
CA ALA A 34 13.19 11.22 4.49
C ALA A 34 13.87 10.27 5.49
N LEU A 35 14.17 9.06 5.05
CA LEU A 35 14.86 8.05 5.84
C LEU A 35 16.37 8.12 5.61
N GLU A 36 17.17 8.14 6.66
CA GLU A 36 18.63 8.28 6.57
C GLU A 36 19.35 7.15 7.32
N VAL A 37 20.34 6.54 6.66
CA VAL A 37 21.19 5.44 7.18
C VAL A 37 22.67 5.79 7.02
N GLY A 38 23.56 5.02 7.65
CA GLY A 38 25.01 5.24 7.64
C GLY A 38 25.49 6.37 8.56
N LEU A 39 24.59 6.88 9.42
CA LEU A 39 24.94 7.77 10.53
C LEU A 39 25.48 6.96 11.72
N PRO A 40 26.34 7.53 12.58
CA PRO A 40 26.72 6.91 13.85
C PRO A 40 25.49 6.63 14.73
N ASP A 41 25.41 5.44 15.34
CA ASP A 41 24.32 5.11 16.27
C ASP A 41 24.49 5.92 17.57
N PRO A 42 23.47 6.68 18.02
CA PRO A 42 23.55 7.42 19.28
C PRO A 42 23.68 6.53 20.53
N ASN A 43 23.36 5.23 20.43
CA ASN A 43 23.42 4.27 21.52
C ASN A 43 24.71 3.44 21.53
N ASP A 44 25.45 3.40 20.43
CA ASP A 44 26.72 2.67 20.30
C ASP A 44 27.68 3.42 19.37
N GLU A 45 28.69 4.06 19.97
CA GLU A 45 29.69 4.90 19.29
C GLU A 45 30.55 4.16 18.26
N PHE A 46 30.50 2.81 18.23
CA PHE A 46 31.25 1.99 17.29
C PHE A 46 30.40 1.42 16.15
N SER A 47 29.10 1.72 16.13
CA SER A 47 28.17 1.20 15.12
C SER A 47 27.57 2.33 14.27
N ILE A 48 27.02 1.93 13.12
CA ILE A 48 26.26 2.81 12.24
C ILE A 48 24.82 2.32 12.14
N ILE A 49 23.89 3.24 11.88
CA ILE A 49 22.49 2.90 11.60
C ILE A 49 22.42 2.28 10.20
N GLU A 50 22.36 0.95 10.12
CA GLU A 50 22.28 0.23 8.84
C GLU A 50 20.85 0.15 8.30
N SER A 51 19.86 0.34 9.17
CA SER A 51 18.43 0.22 8.86
C SER A 51 17.61 1.23 9.64
N VAL A 52 16.63 1.85 8.98
CA VAL A 52 15.64 2.73 9.59
C VAL A 52 14.26 2.43 9.01
N SER A 53 13.23 2.53 9.83
CA SER A 53 11.85 2.26 9.43
C SER A 53 10.94 3.44 9.73
N THR A 54 9.91 3.61 8.92
CA THR A 54 8.80 4.52 9.19
C THR A 54 7.48 3.84 8.85
N GLN A 55 6.41 4.43 9.35
CA GLN A 55 5.06 3.95 9.16
C GLN A 55 4.21 5.02 8.49
N PHE A 56 3.51 4.60 7.46
CA PHE A 56 2.49 5.40 6.80
C PHE A 56 1.13 4.72 6.94
N THR A 57 0.14 5.43 7.46
CA THR A 57 -1.25 4.95 7.56
C THR A 57 -2.12 5.74 6.60
N LEU A 58 -2.97 5.04 5.84
CA LEU A 58 -3.93 5.68 4.95
C LEU A 58 -4.91 6.54 5.77
N PRO A 59 -5.16 7.81 5.37
CA PRO A 59 -6.12 8.67 6.04
C PRO A 59 -7.54 8.30 5.60
N VAL A 60 -8.05 7.16 6.07
CA VAL A 60 -9.39 6.64 5.71
C VAL A 60 -10.46 7.43 6.48
N GLY A 61 -11.47 7.92 5.76
CA GLY A 61 -12.61 8.64 6.36
C GLY A 61 -13.55 7.72 7.14
N GLN A 62 -14.35 8.28 8.04
CA GLN A 62 -15.40 7.53 8.73
C GLN A 62 -16.45 6.98 7.74
N GLU A 63 -16.79 5.70 7.89
CA GLU A 63 -17.83 5.04 7.11
C GLU A 63 -19.21 5.67 7.41
N SER A 64 -19.99 5.96 6.37
CA SER A 64 -21.39 6.38 6.51
C SER A 64 -22.29 5.22 6.92
N ASP A 65 -23.48 5.53 7.47
CA ASP A 65 -24.46 4.50 7.83
C ASP A 65 -24.90 3.65 6.61
N GLU A 66 -24.92 4.24 5.42
CA GLU A 66 -25.27 3.56 4.16
C GLU A 66 -24.18 2.59 3.72
N GLU A 67 -22.92 3.03 3.70
CA GLU A 67 -21.77 2.19 3.38
C GLU A 67 -21.65 1.01 4.35
N ARG A 68 -21.82 1.28 5.66
CA ARG A 68 -21.83 0.23 6.68
C ARG A 68 -22.89 -0.82 6.41
N THR A 69 -24.11 -0.39 6.09
CA THR A 69 -25.22 -1.31 5.79
C THR A 69 -24.91 -2.16 4.56
N LEU A 70 -24.31 -1.57 3.51
CA LEU A 70 -23.90 -2.30 2.31
C LEU A 70 -22.78 -3.30 2.60
N ARG A 71 -21.81 -2.94 3.43
CA ARG A 71 -20.72 -3.82 3.86
C ARG A 71 -21.25 -5.00 4.69
N GLU A 72 -22.09 -4.73 5.69
CA GLU A 72 -22.74 -5.77 6.51
C GLU A 72 -23.60 -6.72 5.65
N GLN A 73 -24.23 -6.22 4.59
CA GLN A 73 -24.96 -7.07 3.64
C GLN A 73 -24.01 -7.99 2.86
N ARG A 74 -22.88 -7.47 2.36
CA ARG A 74 -21.86 -8.28 1.68
C ARG A 74 -21.26 -9.34 2.61
N GLU A 75 -21.07 -9.02 3.89
CA GLU A 75 -20.61 -9.99 4.89
C GLU A 75 -21.58 -11.17 5.01
N GLN A 76 -22.89 -10.88 5.04
CA GLN A 76 -23.92 -11.93 5.06
C GLN A 76 -23.93 -12.75 3.76
N ASP A 77 -23.75 -12.11 2.61
CA ASP A 77 -23.76 -12.75 1.30
C ASP A 77 -22.54 -13.67 1.11
N PHE A 78 -21.35 -13.25 1.57
CA PHE A 78 -20.12 -14.02 1.44
C PHE A 78 -19.88 -14.99 2.60
N GLY A 79 -20.53 -14.78 3.75
CA GLY A 79 -20.31 -15.57 4.97
C GLY A 79 -18.93 -15.32 5.61
N VAL A 80 -18.28 -14.21 5.29
CA VAL A 80 -16.98 -13.78 5.82
C VAL A 80 -17.01 -12.28 6.09
N THR A 81 -16.15 -11.81 7.01
CA THR A 81 -15.96 -10.37 7.23
C THR A 81 -15.43 -9.69 5.96
N VAL A 82 -15.96 -8.49 5.69
CA VAL A 82 -15.58 -7.65 4.56
C VAL A 82 -14.97 -6.38 5.16
N PRO A 83 -13.71 -6.06 4.84
CA PRO A 83 -13.05 -4.87 5.36
C PRO A 83 -13.70 -3.60 4.80
N LEU A 84 -13.53 -2.50 5.53
CA LEU A 84 -13.96 -1.16 5.08
C LEU A 84 -13.21 -0.74 3.80
N VAL A 85 -11.91 -1.02 3.74
CA VAL A 85 -11.01 -0.74 2.61
C VAL A 85 -10.61 -2.05 1.96
N ARG A 86 -11.14 -2.30 0.78
CA ARG A 86 -10.84 -3.50 -0.01
C ARG A 86 -9.73 -3.22 -1.00
N VAL A 87 -9.09 -4.29 -1.46
CA VAL A 87 -7.92 -4.22 -2.35
C VAL A 87 -8.18 -3.44 -3.66
N ASP A 88 -9.42 -3.40 -4.13
CA ASP A 88 -9.82 -2.69 -5.36
C ASP A 88 -10.40 -1.28 -5.12
N ASP A 89 -10.45 -0.81 -3.86
CA ASP A 89 -11.09 0.48 -3.54
C ASP A 89 -10.15 1.68 -3.76
N VAL A 90 -8.83 1.47 -3.66
CA VAL A 90 -7.79 2.51 -3.84
C VAL A 90 -6.61 1.93 -4.63
N ASP A 91 -6.11 2.66 -5.62
CA ASP A 91 -4.85 2.32 -6.29
C ASP A 91 -3.71 3.17 -5.71
N LEU A 92 -2.67 2.54 -5.15
CA LEU A 92 -1.51 3.23 -4.59
C LEU A 92 -0.22 2.97 -5.36
N SER A 93 0.68 3.93 -5.39
CA SER A 93 2.08 3.71 -5.77
C SER A 93 3.01 4.48 -4.83
N ILE A 94 4.21 3.94 -4.62
CA ILE A 94 5.26 4.60 -3.83
C ILE A 94 6.40 4.93 -4.77
N GLU A 95 6.54 6.20 -5.09
CA GLU A 95 7.68 6.73 -5.84
C GLU A 95 8.83 6.97 -4.87
N TRP A 96 10.05 6.59 -5.21
CA TRP A 96 11.19 6.69 -4.31
C TRP A 96 12.45 7.12 -5.01
N THR A 97 13.33 7.79 -4.25
CA THR A 97 14.67 8.22 -4.67
C THR A 97 15.65 7.96 -3.54
N ILE A 98 16.70 7.21 -3.84
CA ILE A 98 17.85 6.98 -2.96
C ILE A 98 18.99 7.88 -3.39
N LYS A 99 19.60 8.57 -2.44
CA LYS A 99 20.78 9.40 -2.64
C LYS A 99 21.93 8.88 -1.77
N ASN A 100 23.07 8.60 -2.41
CA ASN A 100 24.30 8.28 -1.71
C ASN A 100 25.10 9.57 -1.44
N LEU A 101 25.48 9.79 -0.19
CA LEU A 101 26.22 10.98 0.25
C LEU A 101 27.73 10.74 0.34
N GLU A 102 28.19 9.53 0.10
CA GLU A 102 29.61 9.16 0.09
C GLU A 102 30.18 9.08 -1.33
N GLU A 103 31.51 9.18 -1.46
CA GLU A 103 32.20 9.09 -2.76
C GLU A 103 32.26 7.66 -3.32
N GLN A 104 32.10 6.65 -2.46
CA GLN A 104 32.16 5.25 -2.83
C GLN A 104 30.78 4.75 -3.25
N ASP A 105 30.76 3.85 -4.22
CA ASP A 105 29.57 3.08 -4.55
C ASP A 105 29.06 2.31 -3.32
N GLY A 106 27.75 2.18 -3.23
CA GLY A 106 27.08 1.44 -2.16
C GLY A 106 25.93 0.59 -2.68
N GLU A 107 25.34 -0.15 -1.75
CA GLU A 107 24.14 -0.94 -1.96
C GLU A 107 23.09 -0.51 -0.94
N ALA A 108 21.84 -0.44 -1.40
CA ALA A 108 20.69 -0.19 -0.55
C ALA A 108 19.54 -1.15 -0.88
N ARG A 109 18.57 -1.24 0.03
CA ARG A 109 17.33 -2.00 -0.12
C ARG A 109 16.18 -1.22 0.48
N ILE A 110 15.00 -1.40 -0.11
CA ILE A 110 13.74 -0.91 0.44
C ILE A 110 12.85 -2.14 0.66
N LEU A 111 12.32 -2.28 1.86
CA LEU A 111 11.38 -3.33 2.23
C LEU A 111 10.04 -2.69 2.56
N ILE A 112 8.96 -3.31 2.11
CA ILE A 112 7.59 -2.89 2.40
C ILE A 112 6.91 -4.07 3.08
N ASP A 113 6.56 -3.85 4.35
CA ASP A 113 5.63 -4.65 5.12
C ASP A 113 4.36 -3.81 5.37
N GLY A 114 3.42 -4.31 6.17
CA GLY A 114 2.24 -3.51 6.47
C GLY A 114 1.17 -4.23 7.26
N ALA A 115 0.00 -3.59 7.28
CA ALA A 115 -1.19 -4.13 7.92
C ALA A 115 -2.43 -3.84 7.08
N ASN A 116 -3.36 -4.79 7.05
CA ASN A 116 -4.75 -4.54 6.70
C ASN A 116 -5.53 -4.16 7.98
N GLU A 117 -6.86 -4.13 7.92
CA GLU A 117 -7.68 -3.73 9.07
C GLU A 117 -7.65 -4.72 10.24
N SER A 118 -7.39 -5.99 9.95
CA SER A 118 -7.48 -7.07 10.92
C SER A 118 -6.11 -7.49 11.45
N PHE A 119 -5.08 -7.45 10.61
CA PHE A 119 -3.79 -8.07 10.87
C PHE A 119 -2.62 -7.19 10.43
N VAL A 120 -1.56 -7.21 11.23
CA VAL A 120 -0.22 -6.71 10.87
C VAL A 120 0.70 -7.88 10.58
N TYR A 121 1.49 -7.72 9.52
CA TYR A 121 2.62 -8.57 9.20
C TYR A 121 3.87 -8.12 9.98
N VAL A 122 4.27 -8.90 10.99
CA VAL A 122 5.52 -8.70 11.74
C VAL A 122 6.39 -9.92 11.50
N ARG A 123 7.44 -9.78 10.67
CA ARG A 123 8.27 -10.91 10.21
C ARG A 123 8.89 -11.68 11.37
N GLU A 124 9.29 -10.98 12.42
CA GLU A 124 9.94 -11.53 13.61
C GLU A 124 9.03 -12.44 14.44
N GLU A 125 7.70 -12.35 14.26
CA GLU A 125 6.72 -13.16 15.00
C GLU A 125 6.41 -14.48 14.29
N PHE A 126 6.92 -14.67 13.07
CA PHE A 126 6.80 -15.94 12.33
C PHE A 126 7.93 -16.88 12.74
N VAL A 127 7.62 -17.82 13.63
CA VAL A 127 8.49 -18.98 13.91
C VAL A 127 8.19 -20.04 12.86
N ILE A 128 9.04 -20.13 11.84
CA ILE A 128 8.84 -21.07 10.72
C ILE A 128 9.53 -22.41 11.02
N ASP A 129 10.75 -22.36 11.54
CA ASP A 129 11.47 -23.51 12.08
C ASP A 129 12.28 -23.04 13.31
N PRO A 130 12.10 -23.62 14.51
CA PRO A 130 12.92 -23.26 15.67
C PRO A 130 14.43 -23.58 15.50
N GLU A 131 14.80 -24.35 14.47
CA GLU A 131 16.19 -24.65 14.12
C GLU A 131 16.77 -23.72 13.03
N GLU A 132 15.95 -22.94 12.32
CA GLU A 132 16.37 -21.97 11.29
C GLU A 132 16.02 -20.53 11.71
N ASP A 133 17.04 -19.69 11.90
CA ASP A 133 16.88 -18.26 12.21
C ASP A 133 16.52 -17.40 10.96
N GLU A 134 15.91 -17.98 9.92
CA GLU A 134 15.54 -17.24 8.72
C GLU A 134 14.17 -16.57 8.87
N LEU A 135 14.18 -15.23 8.90
CA LEU A 135 12.96 -14.45 8.86
C LEU A 135 12.26 -14.62 7.51
N PRO A 136 10.92 -14.64 7.46
CA PRO A 136 10.21 -14.64 6.20
C PRO A 136 10.53 -13.38 5.38
N PRO A 137 10.35 -13.41 4.04
CA PRO A 137 10.58 -12.25 3.19
C PRO A 137 9.57 -11.13 3.54
N PRO A 138 9.89 -9.86 3.23
CA PRO A 138 8.90 -8.80 3.30
C PRO A 138 7.82 -8.99 2.24
N LEU A 139 6.66 -8.36 2.42
CA LEU A 139 5.58 -8.44 1.45
C LEU A 139 6.00 -7.89 0.07
N LEU A 140 6.86 -6.88 0.04
CA LEU A 140 7.41 -6.34 -1.20
C LEU A 140 8.83 -5.77 -1.01
N GLY A 141 9.64 -5.80 -2.07
CA GLY A 141 10.96 -5.19 -2.11
C GLY A 141 12.10 -6.16 -1.80
N ASN A 142 13.05 -5.74 -0.95
CA ASN A 142 14.27 -6.48 -0.60
C ASN A 142 15.22 -6.82 -1.77
N VAL A 143 15.11 -6.09 -2.89
CA VAL A 143 16.02 -6.24 -4.02
C VAL A 143 17.25 -5.35 -3.80
N PRO A 144 18.48 -5.85 -3.96
CA PRO A 144 19.70 -5.04 -3.96
C PRO A 144 19.64 -3.91 -5.00
N ILE A 145 19.86 -2.68 -4.58
CA ILE A 145 19.95 -1.51 -5.45
C ILE A 145 21.37 -0.96 -5.36
N ALA A 146 22.12 -1.03 -6.47
CA ALA A 146 23.43 -0.41 -6.57
C ALA A 146 23.28 1.12 -6.71
N VAL A 147 23.86 1.89 -5.79
CA VAL A 147 23.80 3.36 -5.77
C VAL A 147 25.20 3.93 -5.97
N PRO A 148 25.49 4.61 -7.10
CA PRO A 148 26.80 5.20 -7.35
C PRO A 148 27.21 6.19 -6.26
N GLY A 149 28.50 6.32 -6.00
CA GLY A 149 29.03 7.34 -5.09
C GLY A 149 28.63 8.76 -5.52
N ASN A 150 28.15 9.58 -4.58
CA ASN A 150 27.53 10.89 -4.78
C ASN A 150 26.37 10.88 -5.80
N GLY A 151 25.81 9.70 -6.09
CA GLY A 151 24.78 9.48 -7.10
C GLY A 151 23.38 9.37 -6.51
N THR A 152 22.40 9.28 -7.41
CA THR A 152 21.01 9.03 -7.08
C THR A 152 20.44 7.90 -7.95
N VAL A 153 19.51 7.14 -7.39
CA VAL A 153 18.72 6.12 -8.09
C VAL A 153 17.26 6.28 -7.68
N SER A 154 16.35 6.25 -8.64
CA SER A 154 14.91 6.37 -8.38
C SER A 154 14.16 5.17 -8.94
N GLY A 155 13.00 4.90 -8.35
CA GLY A 155 12.11 3.84 -8.80
C GLY A 155 10.70 4.05 -8.27
N VAL A 156 9.84 3.06 -8.55
CA VAL A 156 8.43 3.09 -8.17
C VAL A 156 8.02 1.68 -7.76
N PHE A 157 7.41 1.54 -6.59
CA PHE A 157 6.54 0.41 -6.28
C PHE A 157 5.15 0.71 -6.84
N ARG A 158 4.75 -0.06 -7.83
CA ARG A 158 3.54 0.21 -8.60
C ARG A 158 2.29 -0.35 -7.94
N GLU A 159 1.15 0.09 -8.44
CA GLU A 159 -0.19 -0.30 -7.99
C GLU A 159 -0.38 -1.82 -7.96
N GLU A 160 0.03 -2.52 -9.02
CA GLU A 160 -0.08 -3.98 -9.06
C GLU A 160 0.75 -4.69 -7.98
N GLN A 161 1.89 -4.11 -7.58
CA GLN A 161 2.80 -4.71 -6.60
C GLN A 161 2.31 -4.50 -5.18
N LEU A 162 1.72 -3.33 -4.87
CA LEU A 162 1.15 -3.05 -3.56
C LEU A 162 -0.19 -3.77 -3.37
N ARG A 163 -0.97 -3.91 -4.44
CA ARG A 163 -2.14 -4.78 -4.48
C ARG A 163 -1.76 -6.22 -4.17
N GLU A 164 -0.72 -6.73 -4.82
CA GLU A 164 -0.24 -8.10 -4.56
C GLU A 164 0.19 -8.28 -3.10
N ALA A 165 0.94 -7.34 -2.53
CA ALA A 165 1.34 -7.37 -1.13
C ALA A 165 0.13 -7.43 -0.17
N ALA A 166 -0.99 -6.77 -0.52
CA ALA A 166 -2.23 -6.87 0.25
C ALA A 166 -2.87 -8.26 0.14
N VAL A 167 -2.90 -8.84 -1.06
CA VAL A 167 -3.40 -10.22 -1.30
C VAL A 167 -2.55 -11.25 -0.57
N ASP A 168 -1.23 -11.10 -0.59
CA ASP A 168 -0.31 -11.97 0.14
C ASP A 168 -0.59 -11.93 1.64
N LEU A 169 -0.84 -10.75 2.20
CA LEU A 169 -1.22 -10.63 3.61
C LEU A 169 -2.54 -11.34 3.92
N GLU A 170 -3.55 -11.23 3.05
CA GLU A 170 -4.82 -11.94 3.20
C GLU A 170 -4.63 -13.47 3.15
N ARG A 171 -3.76 -13.96 2.26
CA ARG A 171 -3.45 -15.38 2.16
C ARG A 171 -2.68 -15.90 3.37
N ILE A 172 -1.73 -15.13 3.88
CA ILE A 172 -0.98 -15.47 5.09
C ILE A 172 -1.92 -15.58 6.28
N THR A 173 -2.82 -14.60 6.42
CA THR A 173 -3.65 -14.45 7.62
C THR A 173 -4.91 -15.31 7.55
N ARG A 174 -5.81 -15.04 6.61
CA ARG A 174 -7.09 -15.75 6.46
C ARG A 174 -6.95 -17.05 5.70
N GLY A 175 -5.99 -17.15 4.79
CA GLY A 175 -5.70 -18.39 4.07
C GLY A 175 -4.80 -19.36 4.84
N ALA A 176 -4.20 -18.91 5.96
CA ALA A 176 -3.18 -19.64 6.72
C ALA A 176 -2.04 -20.19 5.84
N VAL A 177 -1.70 -19.45 4.77
CA VAL A 177 -0.64 -19.83 3.83
C VAL A 177 0.72 -19.43 4.43
N ASN A 178 1.72 -20.29 4.29
CA ASN A 178 3.08 -19.96 4.71
C ASN A 178 3.58 -18.70 3.98
N PRO A 179 4.24 -17.73 4.66
CA PRO A 179 4.67 -16.48 4.03
C PRO A 179 5.56 -16.63 2.79
N PHE A 180 6.49 -17.59 2.79
CA PHE A 180 7.31 -17.85 1.60
C PHE A 180 6.45 -18.33 0.42
N ALA A 181 5.48 -19.20 0.68
CA ALA A 181 4.58 -19.69 -0.35
C ALA A 181 3.65 -18.58 -0.85
N ALA A 182 3.15 -17.71 0.02
CA ALA A 182 2.32 -16.58 -0.36
C ALA A 182 3.09 -15.63 -1.30
N ILE A 183 4.19 -15.07 -0.79
CA ILE A 183 4.95 -14.00 -1.44
C ILE A 183 5.63 -14.43 -2.75
N TYR A 184 5.98 -15.72 -2.91
CA TYR A 184 6.65 -16.20 -4.13
C TYR A 184 5.73 -16.76 -5.21
N THR A 185 4.45 -17.01 -4.93
CA THR A 185 3.56 -17.64 -5.92
C THR A 185 3.01 -16.65 -6.96
N HIS A 186 3.00 -15.35 -6.65
CA HIS A 186 2.43 -14.26 -7.46
C HIS A 186 1.02 -14.56 -7.99
N ASP A 187 0.04 -13.98 -7.33
CA ASP A 187 -1.37 -14.36 -7.37
C ASP A 187 -2.29 -13.20 -7.78
N GLY A 188 -1.76 -12.23 -8.54
CA GLY A 188 -2.43 -10.99 -8.94
C GLY A 188 -3.77 -11.11 -9.69
N GLU A 189 -4.23 -12.34 -9.96
CA GLU A 189 -5.51 -12.67 -10.60
C GLU A 189 -6.37 -13.66 -9.79
N LEU A 190 -6.12 -13.85 -8.49
CA LEU A 190 -6.98 -14.72 -7.67
C LEU A 190 -8.39 -14.14 -7.51
N ASP A 191 -9.39 -14.88 -7.99
CA ASP A 191 -10.81 -14.59 -7.77
C ASP A 191 -11.27 -14.96 -6.35
N GLU A 192 -10.64 -15.95 -5.73
CA GLU A 192 -10.92 -16.44 -4.37
C GLU A 192 -9.79 -17.34 -3.84
N PHE A 193 -9.72 -17.55 -2.53
CA PHE A 193 -8.88 -18.59 -1.90
C PHE A 193 -9.63 -19.30 -0.76
N PRO A 194 -9.30 -20.58 -0.46
CA PRO A 194 -9.88 -21.26 0.70
C PRO A 194 -9.36 -20.63 2.00
N GLY A 195 -10.26 -20.17 2.86
CA GLY A 195 -9.90 -19.70 4.20
C GLY A 195 -9.54 -20.84 5.15
N ASP A 196 -8.87 -20.50 6.24
CA ASP A 196 -8.44 -21.40 7.32
C ASP A 196 -9.61 -22.17 7.99
N THR A 197 -10.78 -21.55 8.05
CA THR A 197 -12.04 -22.13 8.56
C THR A 197 -12.74 -23.04 7.55
N GLY A 198 -12.19 -23.19 6.34
CA GLY A 198 -12.80 -23.93 5.23
C GLY A 198 -13.87 -23.14 4.47
N VAL A 199 -14.13 -21.88 4.86
CA VAL A 199 -14.96 -20.95 4.10
C VAL A 199 -14.09 -20.26 3.05
N THR A 200 -14.53 -20.26 1.80
CA THR A 200 -13.83 -19.58 0.71
C THR A 200 -13.95 -18.07 0.86
N VAL A 201 -12.82 -17.37 0.75
CA VAL A 201 -12.75 -15.91 0.78
C VAL A 201 -12.74 -15.40 -0.67
N PRO A 202 -13.78 -14.67 -1.11
CA PRO A 202 -13.81 -14.07 -2.44
C PRO A 202 -12.92 -12.83 -2.51
N ALA A 203 -12.37 -12.52 -3.69
CA ALA A 203 -11.53 -11.33 -3.92
C ALA A 203 -12.22 -10.02 -3.53
N ALA A 204 -13.54 -9.94 -3.70
CA ALA A 204 -14.36 -8.81 -3.28
C ALA A 204 -14.39 -8.57 -1.75
N ALA A 205 -13.80 -9.48 -0.96
CA ALA A 205 -13.65 -9.39 0.49
C ALA A 205 -12.17 -9.33 0.93
N PHE A 206 -11.21 -9.20 0.01
CA PHE A 206 -9.80 -9.01 0.35
C PHE A 206 -9.56 -7.58 0.85
N GLY A 207 -8.89 -7.43 1.98
CA GLY A 207 -8.49 -6.13 2.52
C GLY A 207 -7.34 -5.51 1.76
N HIS A 208 -7.36 -4.19 1.65
CA HIS A 208 -6.17 -3.43 1.27
C HIS A 208 -5.22 -3.32 2.48
N LEU A 209 -3.92 -3.13 2.22
CA LEU A 209 -3.03 -2.54 3.21
C LEU A 209 -3.51 -1.12 3.56
N VAL A 210 -3.89 -0.90 4.82
CA VAL A 210 -4.24 0.41 5.39
C VAL A 210 -3.05 1.07 6.07
N ARG A 211 -1.96 0.31 6.25
CA ARG A 211 -0.71 0.73 6.86
C ARG A 211 0.46 0.11 6.12
N TYR A 212 1.49 0.92 5.86
CA TYR A 212 2.71 0.55 5.16
C TYR A 212 3.88 0.80 6.09
N ASP A 213 4.62 -0.25 6.38
CA ASP A 213 5.83 -0.19 7.18
C ASP A 213 7.02 -0.23 6.20
N ILE A 214 7.67 0.92 6.01
CA ILE A 214 8.72 1.13 5.01
C ILE A 214 10.06 1.10 5.73
N THR A 215 10.89 0.13 5.37
CA THR A 215 12.25 0.00 5.91
C THR A 215 13.28 0.30 4.83
N PHE A 216 14.19 1.21 5.13
CA PHE A 216 15.35 1.53 4.31
C PHE A 216 16.62 0.95 4.92
N ILE A 217 17.35 0.18 4.13
CA ILE A 217 18.61 -0.44 4.52
C ILE A 217 19.71 0.05 3.58
N GLY A 218 20.88 0.39 4.11
CA GLY A 218 22.02 0.81 3.31
C GLY A 218 23.36 0.54 3.99
N ASN A 219 24.40 0.34 3.17
CA ASN A 219 25.77 0.08 3.65
C ASN A 219 26.72 1.29 3.55
N ARG A 220 26.17 2.47 3.27
CA ARG A 220 26.83 3.78 3.20
C ARG A 220 25.91 4.83 3.81
N HIS A 221 26.42 6.04 4.01
CA HIS A 221 25.60 7.20 4.31
C HIS A 221 24.66 7.53 3.14
N MET A 222 23.39 7.20 3.28
CA MET A 222 22.37 7.37 2.23
C MET A 222 21.07 7.92 2.79
N ILE A 223 20.30 8.58 1.90
CA ILE A 223 18.95 9.08 2.17
C ILE A 223 17.98 8.42 1.21
N LEU A 224 16.83 7.98 1.71
CA LEU A 224 15.64 7.60 0.94
C LEU A 224 14.56 8.68 1.09
N GLU A 225 14.24 9.33 -0.02
CA GLU A 225 13.05 10.16 -0.19
C GLU A 225 11.97 9.32 -0.87
N TYR A 226 10.71 9.47 -0.47
CA TYR A 226 9.61 8.76 -1.10
C TYR A 226 8.33 9.59 -1.07
N GLU A 227 7.44 9.36 -2.02
CA GLU A 227 6.13 9.99 -2.13
C GLU A 227 5.08 8.92 -2.39
N ILE A 228 3.88 9.09 -1.81
CA ILE A 228 2.79 8.13 -1.98
C ILE A 228 1.75 8.76 -2.89
N ARG A 229 1.44 8.07 -3.98
CA ARG A 229 0.46 8.52 -4.96
C ARG A 229 -0.76 7.63 -4.87
N ALA A 230 -1.92 8.22 -4.61
CA ALA A 230 -3.19 7.51 -4.47
C ALA A 230 -4.19 7.91 -5.56
N ARG A 231 -4.88 6.94 -6.14
CA ARG A 231 -6.13 7.14 -6.89
C ARG A 231 -7.26 6.48 -6.13
N ASP A 232 -8.26 7.28 -5.80
CA ASP A 232 -9.36 6.88 -4.94
C ASP A 232 -10.69 7.15 -5.65
N PRO A 233 -11.12 6.25 -6.55
CA PRO A 233 -12.37 6.40 -7.29
C PRO A 233 -13.62 6.36 -6.41
N LEU A 234 -13.51 5.79 -5.20
CA LEU A 234 -14.64 5.53 -4.31
C LEU A 234 -14.69 6.48 -3.11
N GLU A 235 -13.77 7.45 -3.03
CA GLU A 235 -13.71 8.47 -1.96
C GLU A 235 -13.55 7.85 -0.56
N VAL A 236 -12.78 6.75 -0.46
CA VAL A 236 -12.47 6.07 0.80
C VAL A 236 -11.49 6.88 1.66
N LEU A 237 -10.56 7.58 1.02
CA LEU A 237 -9.63 8.47 1.68
C LEU A 237 -10.34 9.78 2.04
N HIS A 238 -10.05 10.29 3.23
CA HIS A 238 -10.57 11.57 3.69
C HIS A 238 -10.09 12.71 2.77
N GLU A 239 -10.97 13.66 2.44
CA GLU A 239 -10.69 14.76 1.50
C GLU A 239 -9.48 15.63 1.91
N GLU A 240 -9.28 15.82 3.21
CA GLU A 240 -8.14 16.55 3.79
C GLU A 240 -6.87 15.69 3.98
N LEU A 241 -6.92 14.39 3.68
CA LEU A 241 -5.81 13.44 3.81
C LEU A 241 -5.10 13.54 5.18
N LEU A 242 -3.77 13.71 5.17
CA LEU A 242 -2.95 13.85 6.38
C LEU A 242 -3.19 15.13 7.17
N SER A 243 -4.00 16.07 6.65
CA SER A 243 -4.40 17.28 7.38
C SER A 243 -5.72 17.13 8.13
N ALA A 244 -6.45 16.03 7.90
CA ALA A 244 -7.73 15.77 8.52
C ALA A 244 -7.63 15.71 10.06
N PRO A 245 -8.65 16.18 10.80
CA PRO A 245 -8.73 15.95 12.23
C PRO A 245 -8.76 14.45 12.54
N MET A 246 -8.01 14.01 13.54
CA MET A 246 -7.97 12.58 13.92
C MET A 246 -9.34 12.00 14.31
N ALA A 247 -10.30 12.83 14.71
CA ALA A 247 -11.66 12.39 15.03
C ALA A 247 -12.48 12.02 13.79
N ASP A 248 -12.07 12.49 12.61
CA ASP A 248 -12.75 12.28 11.33
C ASP A 248 -12.12 11.12 10.54
N LEU A 249 -11.03 10.54 11.06
CA LEU A 249 -10.34 9.39 10.48
C LEU A 249 -10.68 8.10 11.23
N VAL A 250 -10.68 6.98 10.52
CA VAL A 250 -10.78 5.65 11.11
C VAL A 250 -9.44 5.28 11.75
N ALA A 251 -9.48 4.90 13.03
CA ALA A 251 -8.33 4.38 13.74
C ALA A 251 -8.33 2.85 13.70
N PHE A 252 -7.57 2.28 12.76
CA PHE A 252 -7.38 0.83 12.70
C PHE A 252 -6.46 0.34 13.83
N GLN A 253 -6.79 -0.81 14.41
CA GLN A 253 -6.00 -1.48 15.44
C GLN A 253 -5.80 -2.95 15.05
N PRO A 254 -5.02 -3.23 13.99
CA PRO A 254 -4.79 -4.58 13.53
C PRO A 254 -4.04 -5.39 14.59
N GLU A 255 -4.41 -6.66 14.71
CA GLU A 255 -3.74 -7.61 15.60
C GLU A 255 -2.46 -8.12 14.96
N VAL A 256 -1.44 -8.41 15.77
CA VAL A 256 -0.25 -9.10 15.27
C VAL A 256 -0.65 -10.51 14.89
N PHE A 257 -0.47 -10.86 13.61
CA PHE A 257 -0.70 -12.23 13.19
C PHE A 257 0.46 -13.10 13.68
N VAL A 258 0.14 -14.03 14.56
CA VAL A 258 1.07 -15.06 15.01
C VAL A 258 0.57 -16.38 14.44
N PRO A 259 1.31 -17.02 13.52
CA PRO A 259 0.89 -18.30 12.96
C PRO A 259 0.76 -19.35 14.08
N PRO A 260 -0.16 -20.31 13.95
CA PRO A 260 -0.21 -21.42 14.90
C PRO A 260 1.12 -22.19 14.88
N PRO A 261 1.57 -22.74 16.02
CA PRO A 261 2.78 -23.53 16.06
C PRO A 261 2.69 -24.72 15.09
N PRO A 262 3.82 -25.18 14.51
CA PRO A 262 3.84 -26.38 13.69
C PRO A 262 3.17 -27.54 14.43
N LEU A 263 2.35 -28.34 13.74
CA LEU A 263 1.83 -29.56 14.33
C LEU A 263 3.02 -30.48 14.63
N GLU A 264 3.19 -30.88 15.89
CA GLU A 264 4.15 -31.93 16.25
C GLU A 264 3.75 -33.22 15.50
N GLU A 265 4.57 -33.64 14.53
CA GLU A 265 4.40 -34.91 13.80
C GLU A 265 4.76 -36.14 14.66
#